data_AF-A0A2Z6ADT0-F1
#
_entry.id   AF-A0A2Z6ADT0-F1
#
_cell.length_a   1.000
_cell.length_b   1.000
_cell.length_c   1.000
_cell.angle_alpha   90.00
_cell.angle_beta   90.00
_cell.angle_gamma   90.00
#
_symmetry.space_group_name_H-M   'P 1'
#
loop_
_entity.id
_entity.type
_entity.pdbx_description
1 polymer ?
#
loop_
_entity_poly.entity_id
_entity_poly.type
_entity_poly.pdbx_seq_one_letter_code
_entity_poly.pdbx_strand_id
1 'polypeptide(L)' 'MVALLEARAAARRMRIVAALGDMGVEAVVEGEDVRASGAGLMGRWWRDLGLRDAGRDRI' A
#
# COMPACT_ATOMS: atom_id res chain seq x y z
N MET A 1 6.23 22.78 7.99
CA MET A 1 5.97 22.20 6.66
C MET A 1 6.33 20.71 6.61
N VAL A 2 7.57 20.32 6.92
CA VAL A 2 8.05 18.92 6.87
C VAL A 2 7.17 17.94 7.67
N ALA A 3 6.84 18.28 8.93
CA ALA A 3 6.02 17.40 9.77
C ALA A 3 4.62 17.07 9.18
N LEU A 4 4.02 18.00 8.43
CA LEU A 4 2.73 17.78 7.77
C LEU A 4 2.86 16.83 6.57
N LEU A 5 3.96 16.94 5.82
CA LEU A 5 4.26 16.06 4.70
C LEU A 5 4.55 14.65 5.19
N GLU A 6 5.31 14.51 6.28
CA GLU A 6 5.57 13.22 6.92
C GLU A 6 4.28 12.57 7.43
N ALA A 7 3.41 13.33 8.11
CA ALA A 7 2.11 12.84 8.56
C ALA A 7 1.24 12.39 7.37
N ARG A 8 1.24 13.13 6.27
CA ARG A 8 0.52 12.76 5.03
C ARG A 8 1.11 11.50 4.39
N ALA A 9 2.43 11.35 4.37
CA ALA A 9 3.10 10.17 3.86
C ALA A 9 2.78 8.94 4.72
N ALA A 10 2.84 9.05 6.05
CA ALA A 10 2.44 8.00 6.98
C ALA A 10 0.97 7.59 6.79
N ALA A 11 0.06 8.56 6.70
CA ALA A 11 -1.35 8.30 6.43
C ALA A 11 -1.58 7.60 5.08
N ARG A 12 -0.73 7.89 4.08
CA ARG A 12 -0.79 7.21 2.78
C ARG A 12 -0.31 5.77 2.88
N ARG A 13 0.79 5.49 3.58
CA ARG A 13 1.27 4.11 3.82
C ARG A 13 0.21 3.25 4.51
N MET A 14 -0.46 3.80 5.51
CA MET A 14 -1.57 3.11 6.20
C MET A 14 -2.75 2.80 5.27
N ARG A 15 -3.10 3.73 4.37
CA ARG A 15 -4.14 3.49 3.35
C ARG A 15 -3.75 2.41 2.34
N ILE A 16 -2.48 2.36 1.94
CA ILE A 16 -1.96 1.29 1.07
C ILE A 16 -2.11 -0.06 1.77
N VAL A 17 -1.69 -0.16 3.04
CA VAL A 17 -1.82 -1.40 3.83
C VAL A 17 -3.28 -1.85 3.92
N ALA A 18 -4.20 -0.95 4.23
CA ALA A 18 -5.63 -1.26 4.30
C ALA A 18 -6.16 -1.78 2.96
N ALA A 19 -5.89 -1.07 1.85
CA ALA A 19 -6.34 -1.46 0.52
C ALA A 19 -5.79 -2.83 0.09
N LEU A 20 -4.52 -3.13 0.41
CA LEU A 20 -3.93 -4.46 0.17
C LEU A 20 -4.62 -5.54 1.02
N GLY A 21 -4.93 -5.24 2.28
CA GLY A 21 -5.69 -6.13 3.16
C GLY A 21 -7.08 -6.48 2.62
N ASP A 22 -7.81 -5.49 2.08
CA ASP A 22 -9.12 -5.70 1.45
C ASP A 22 -9.04 -6.62 0.21
N MET A 23 -7.88 -6.67 -0.44
CA MET A 23 -7.59 -7.58 -1.56
C MET A 23 -7.01 -8.94 -1.09
N GLY A 24 -6.98 -9.21 0.21
CA GLY A 24 -6.42 -10.43 0.78
C GLY A 24 -4.90 -10.55 0.61
N VAL A 25 -4.19 -9.42 0.58
CA VAL A 25 -2.73 -9.35 0.58
C VAL A 25 -2.28 -8.87 1.94
N GLU A 26 -1.37 -9.61 2.58
CA GLU A 26 -0.76 -9.18 3.83
C GLU A 26 0.19 -8.01 3.53
N ALA A 27 0.10 -6.95 4.32
CA ALA A 27 0.98 -5.79 4.17
C ALA A 27 1.30 -5.15 5.51
N VAL A 28 2.54 -4.68 5.65
CA VAL A 28 3.05 -3.98 6.83
C VAL A 28 3.85 -2.75 6.43
N VAL A 29 3.86 -1.72 7.29
CA VAL A 29 4.74 -0.56 7.12
C VAL A 29 6.10 -0.86 7.73
N GLU A 30 7.16 -0.67 6.96
CA GLU A 30 8.54 -0.81 7.41
C GLU A 30 9.31 0.47 7.11
N GLY A 31 9.43 1.33 8.12
CA GLY A 31 9.99 2.67 7.95
C GLY A 31 9.16 3.49 6.96
N GLU A 32 9.75 3.75 5.79
CA GLU A 32 9.10 4.52 4.73
C GLU A 32 8.42 3.66 3.65
N ASP A 33 8.65 2.35 3.71
CA ASP A 33 8.15 1.38 2.73
C ASP A 33 6.90 0.65 3.22
N VAL A 34 6.15 0.08 2.27
CA VAL A 34 5.09 -0.88 2.54
C VAL A 34 5.54 -2.24 1.98
N ARG A 35 5.79 -3.20 2.86
CA ARG A 35 6.12 -4.58 2.48
C ARG A 35 4.84 -5.40 2.36
N ALA A 36 4.60 -5.94 1.18
CA ALA A 36 3.48 -6.84 0.91
C ALA A 36 3.96 -8.30 0.77
N SER A 37 3.17 -9.23 1.29
CA SER A 37 3.41 -10.68 1.22
C SER A 37 2.12 -11.43 0.88
N GLY A 38 2.27 -12.62 0.29
CA GLY A 38 1.15 -13.48 -0.03
C GLY A 38 1.46 -14.49 -1.11
N ALA A 39 0.71 -15.59 -1.12
CA ALA A 39 0.85 -16.64 -2.12
C ALA A 39 0.53 -16.10 -3.53
N GLY A 40 1.45 -16.33 -4.47
CA GLY A 40 1.27 -15.90 -5.86
C GLY A 40 1.23 -14.39 -6.07
N LEU A 41 1.70 -13.59 -5.10
CA LEU A 41 1.66 -12.12 -5.15
C LEU A 41 2.27 -11.58 -6.45
N MET A 42 3.42 -12.11 -6.89
CA MET A 42 4.05 -11.70 -8.14
C MET A 42 3.12 -11.90 -9.36
N GLY A 43 2.42 -13.03 -9.43
CA GLY A 43 1.47 -13.31 -10.51
C GLY A 43 0.21 -12.43 -10.43
N ARG A 44 -0.22 -12.07 -9.22
CA ARG A 44 -1.33 -11.13 -9.02
C ARG A 44 -0.93 -9.70 -9.39
N TRP A 45 0.27 -9.25 -9.00
CA TRP A 45 0.80 -7.91 -9.27
C TRP A 45 0.72 -7.53 -10.75
N TRP A 46 1.07 -8.47 -11.63
CA TRP A 46 0.99 -8.27 -13.08
C TRP A 46 -0.43 -8.25 -13.63
N ARG A 47 -1.36 -9.03 -13.04
CA ARG A 47 -2.71 -9.24 -13.58
C ARG A 47 -3.77 -8.32 -12.99
N ASP A 48 -3.55 -7.85 -11.76
CA ASP A 48 -4.49 -7.03 -11.01
C ASP A 48 -3.96 -5.60 -10.93
N LEU A 49 -4.60 -4.69 -11.69
CA LEU A 49 -4.24 -3.29 -11.68
C LEU A 49 -4.55 -2.63 -10.32
N GLY A 50 -5.55 -3.14 -9.59
CA GLY A 50 -5.95 -2.65 -8.27
C GLY A 50 -4.82 -2.75 -7.25
N LEU A 51 -4.01 -3.82 -7.29
CA LEU A 51 -2.83 -3.97 -6.43
C LEU A 51 -1.81 -2.86 -6.65
N ARG A 52 -1.62 -2.43 -7.90
CA ARG A 52 -0.69 -1.35 -8.25
C ARG A 52 -1.27 0.02 -7.91
N ASP A 53 -2.58 0.16 -8.03
CA ASP A 53 -3.31 1.39 -7.74
C ASP A 53 -3.66 1.56 -6.25
N ALA A 54 -3.32 0.60 -5.39
CA ALA A 54 -3.47 0.73 -3.94
C ALA A 54 -2.83 2.03 -3.45
N GLY A 55 -3.64 2.91 -2.86
CA GLY A 55 -3.21 4.24 -2.38
C GLY A 55 -2.87 5.26 -3.48
N ARG A 56 -3.30 5.03 -4.73
CA ARG A 56 -3.38 6.04 -5.81
C ARG A 56 -4.72 6.78 -5.87
N ASP A 57 -5.67 6.47 -4.99
CA ASP A 57 -6.93 7.24 -4.90
C ASP A 57 -6.65 8.74 -4.85
N ARG A 58 -7.26 9.45 -5.82
CA ARG A 58 -7.26 10.90 -5.90
C ARG A 58 -7.80 11.45 -4.58
N ILE A 59 -6.91 12.06 -3.81
CA ILE A 59 -7.28 13.09 -2.84
C ILE A 59 -7.82 14.28 -3.64
#